data_AF-B2T6B0-F1
#
_entry.id   AF-B2T6B0-F1
#
_cell.length_a   1.000
_cell.length_b   1.000
_cell.length_c   1.000
_cell.angle_alpha   90.00
_cell.angle_beta   90.00
_cell.angle_gamma   90.00
#
_symmetry.space_group_name_H-M   'P 1'
#
loop_
_entity.id
_entity.type
_entity.pdbx_description
1 polymer ?
#
loop_
_entity_poly.entity_id
_entity_poly.type
_entity_poly.pdbx_seq_one_letter_code
_entity_poly.pdbx_strand_id
1 'polypeptide(L)'
;MNVSDLDGLALDYWVARSLHDFVREIYFTDSGETVAVRGNDRGRLWDGRFTPSTSWEAAAAVLERAQRLEVRERSHQGAAHCIAEFEGGHRTVEGRGDSLRIALLRAFVESRYGETVADVLHEAQALSGERAQPIGEREISGEQAATAASFGDVPNPDGQIGDIQSAPR
;
A
#
# COMPACT_ATOMS: atom_id res chain seq x y z
N MET A 1 -12.35 -0.97 15.42
CA MET A 1 -11.59 0.13 16.07
C MET A 1 -12.18 1.47 15.69
N ASN A 2 -12.23 2.45 16.61
CA ASN A 2 -12.63 3.82 16.25
C ASN A 2 -11.49 4.52 15.51
N VAL A 3 -11.81 5.30 14.49
CA VAL A 3 -10.83 6.09 13.73
C VAL A 3 -10.14 7.14 14.61
N SER A 4 -10.85 7.70 15.58
CA SER A 4 -10.30 8.64 16.57
C SER A 4 -9.17 8.05 17.40
N ASP A 5 -9.12 6.73 17.53
CA ASP A 5 -8.19 6.02 18.42
C ASP A 5 -7.03 5.38 17.64
N LEU A 6 -7.05 5.44 16.30
CA LEU A 6 -6.00 4.87 15.46
C LEU A 6 -4.67 5.59 15.69
N ASP A 7 -3.61 4.83 15.97
CA ASP A 7 -2.24 5.31 16.07
C ASP A 7 -1.26 4.34 15.41
N GLY A 8 0.01 4.76 15.32
CA GLY A 8 1.13 3.96 14.84
C GLY A 8 0.82 3.11 13.61
N LEU A 9 1.08 1.80 13.72
CA LEU A 9 0.86 0.82 12.66
C LEU A 9 -0.59 0.80 12.15
N ALA A 10 -1.57 0.85 13.06
CA ALA A 10 -2.98 0.77 12.67
C ALA A 10 -3.40 1.99 11.86
N LEU A 11 -2.94 3.18 12.24
CA LEU A 11 -3.16 4.40 11.47
C LEU A 11 -2.47 4.32 10.10
N ASP A 12 -1.21 3.89 10.06
CA ASP A 12 -0.44 3.76 8.81
C ASP A 12 -1.10 2.79 7.83
N TYR A 13 -1.54 1.63 8.32
CA TYR A 13 -2.26 0.63 7.53
C TYR A 13 -3.56 1.20 6.96
N TRP A 14 -4.39 1.85 7.79
CA TRP A 14 -5.68 2.37 7.33
C TRP A 14 -5.54 3.57 6.40
N VAL A 15 -4.49 4.37 6.54
CA VAL A 15 -4.14 5.40 5.56
C VAL A 15 -3.76 4.77 4.22
N ALA A 16 -2.89 3.74 4.22
CA ALA A 16 -2.53 3.02 3.00
C ALA A 16 -3.76 2.41 2.32
N ARG A 17 -4.65 1.79 3.11
CA ARG A 17 -5.93 1.25 2.63
C ARG A 17 -6.87 2.29 2.07
N SER A 18 -6.75 3.55 2.46
CA SER A 18 -7.59 4.69 2.00
C SER A 18 -7.10 5.33 0.70
N LEU A 19 -5.88 5.01 0.25
CA LEU A 19 -5.21 5.60 -0.92
C LEU A 19 -5.43 4.76 -2.18
N HIS A 20 -6.69 4.59 -2.60
CA HIS A 20 -7.10 3.68 -3.68
C HIS A 20 -6.53 4.00 -5.07
N ASP A 21 -6.17 5.25 -5.30
CA ASP A 21 -5.56 5.74 -6.54
C ASP A 21 -4.05 5.55 -6.56
N PHE A 22 -3.42 5.41 -5.38
CA PHE A 22 -1.98 5.31 -5.21
C PHE A 22 -1.54 3.87 -4.86
N VAL A 23 -2.03 3.32 -3.75
CA VAL A 23 -1.58 2.04 -3.21
C VAL A 23 -2.19 0.88 -3.98
N ARG A 24 -1.34 -0.03 -4.45
CA ARG A 24 -1.73 -1.26 -5.16
C ARG A 24 -1.51 -2.49 -4.31
N GLU A 25 -0.46 -2.48 -3.49
CA GLU A 25 -0.15 -3.59 -2.60
C GLU A 25 0.26 -3.05 -1.24
N ILE A 26 -0.13 -3.77 -0.19
CA ILE A 26 0.29 -3.54 1.19
C ILE A 26 1.05 -4.78 1.67
N TYR A 27 2.18 -4.54 2.31
CA TYR A 27 3.03 -5.53 2.94
C TYR A 27 3.37 -5.10 4.35
N PHE A 28 3.82 -6.05 5.16
CA PHE A 28 4.33 -5.77 6.50
C PHE A 28 5.80 -6.17 6.57
N THR A 29 6.63 -5.25 7.06
CA THR A 29 8.06 -5.46 7.31
C THR A 29 8.33 -5.40 8.81
N ASP A 30 9.59 -5.59 9.21
CA ASP A 30 10.01 -5.53 10.61
C ASP A 30 9.15 -6.45 11.52
N SER A 31 9.00 -7.72 11.10
CA SER A 31 8.20 -8.73 11.82
C SER A 31 6.72 -8.39 11.98
N GLY A 32 6.16 -7.50 11.15
CA GLY A 32 4.76 -7.10 11.22
C GLY A 32 4.53 -5.70 11.76
N GLU A 33 5.59 -5.02 12.22
CA GLU A 33 5.48 -3.73 12.94
C GLU A 33 5.45 -2.50 12.03
N THR A 34 5.79 -2.66 10.75
CA THR A 34 5.87 -1.55 9.78
C THR A 34 5.08 -1.87 8.52
N VAL A 35 4.26 -0.92 8.06
CA VAL A 35 3.61 -1.00 6.74
C VAL A 35 4.60 -0.62 5.64
N ALA A 36 4.65 -1.43 4.59
CA ALA A 36 5.26 -1.09 3.31
C ALA A 36 4.20 -1.17 2.22
N VAL A 37 4.33 -0.33 1.19
CA VAL A 37 3.39 -0.30 0.07
C VAL A 37 4.13 -0.35 -1.25
N ARG A 38 3.45 -0.94 -2.25
CA ARG A 38 3.79 -0.75 -3.66
C ARG A 38 2.65 -0.03 -4.35
N GLY A 39 2.98 0.94 -5.19
CA GLY A 39 1.97 1.77 -5.83
C GLY A 39 2.52 2.75 -6.85
N ASN A 40 1.62 3.57 -7.36
CA ASN A 40 1.95 4.66 -8.26
C ASN A 40 1.20 5.91 -7.85
N ASP A 41 1.92 6.91 -7.34
CA ASP A 41 1.34 8.20 -6.98
C ASP A 41 1.54 9.18 -8.14
N ARG A 42 0.48 9.45 -8.90
CA ARG A 42 0.47 10.45 -9.99
C ARG A 42 1.64 10.29 -10.98
N GLY A 43 1.96 9.05 -11.35
CA GLY A 43 3.05 8.70 -12.25
C GLY A 43 4.38 8.35 -11.57
N ARG A 44 4.51 8.60 -10.26
CA ARG A 44 5.71 8.25 -9.48
C ARG A 44 5.56 6.88 -8.83
N LEU A 45 6.49 5.98 -9.12
CA LEU A 45 6.53 4.68 -8.46
C LEU A 45 6.88 4.83 -6.99
N TRP A 46 6.17 4.09 -6.14
CA TRP A 46 6.52 3.89 -4.73
C TRP A 46 6.69 2.40 -4.48
N ASP A 47 7.80 2.02 -3.86
CA ASP A 47 8.04 0.68 -3.34
C ASP A 47 8.87 0.80 -2.07
N GLY A 48 8.25 0.57 -0.91
CA GLY A 48 8.94 0.64 0.36
C GLY A 48 8.06 1.02 1.55
N ARG A 49 8.72 1.34 2.67
CA ARG A 49 8.06 1.70 3.94
C ARG A 49 7.11 2.88 3.74
N PHE A 50 5.97 2.82 4.41
CA PHE A 50 4.96 3.85 4.38
C PHE A 50 4.47 4.09 5.81
N THR A 51 5.08 5.08 6.46
CA THR A 51 4.85 5.41 7.87
C THR A 51 4.34 6.85 8.05
N PRO A 52 3.17 7.20 7.48
CA PRO A 52 2.66 8.58 7.52
C PRO A 52 2.40 9.09 8.94
N SER A 53 2.13 8.23 9.92
CA SER A 53 1.95 8.63 11.33
C SER A 53 3.22 9.26 11.93
N THR A 54 4.40 8.86 11.45
CA THR A 54 5.71 9.33 11.93
C THR A 54 6.48 10.20 10.94
N SER A 55 6.17 10.11 9.63
CA SER A 55 6.86 10.84 8.56
C SER A 55 5.93 11.79 7.80
N TRP A 56 6.33 13.06 7.70
CA TRP A 56 5.62 14.03 6.86
C TRP A 56 5.78 13.77 5.37
N GLU A 57 6.89 13.16 4.95
CA GLU A 57 7.11 12.78 3.54
C GLU A 57 6.05 11.78 3.07
N ALA A 58 5.78 10.75 3.88
CA ALA A 58 4.71 9.80 3.59
C ALA A 58 3.31 10.43 3.75
N ALA A 59 3.11 11.27 4.78
CA ALA A 59 1.83 11.94 4.99
C ALA A 59 1.48 12.97 3.90
N ALA A 60 2.48 13.48 3.15
CA ALA A 60 2.25 14.40 2.04
C ALA A 60 1.34 13.80 0.97
N ALA A 61 1.38 12.47 0.76
CA ALA A 61 0.46 11.78 -0.15
C ALA A 61 -1.03 12.00 0.21
N VAL A 62 -1.34 12.15 1.50
CA VAL A 62 -2.69 12.50 1.96
C VAL A 62 -2.96 14.00 1.82
N LEU A 63 -1.99 14.83 2.20
CA LEU A 63 -2.12 16.29 2.11
C LEU A 63 -2.39 16.76 0.68
N GLU A 64 -1.71 16.16 -0.29
CA GLU A 64 -1.86 16.46 -1.72
C GLU A 64 -3.23 16.10 -2.31
N ARG A 65 -4.04 15.32 -1.57
CA ARG A 65 -5.42 14.95 -1.92
C ARG A 65 -6.45 15.79 -1.18
N ALA A 66 -6.03 16.71 -0.32
CA ALA A 66 -6.94 17.62 0.36
C ALA A 66 -7.37 18.75 -0.60
N GLN A 67 -8.68 18.85 -0.85
CA GLN A 67 -9.28 19.95 -1.63
C GLN A 67 -9.51 21.18 -0.77
N ARG A 68 -9.82 20.96 0.51
CA ARG A 68 -9.96 21.99 1.53
C ARG A 68 -9.35 21.49 2.82
N LEU A 69 -8.58 22.36 3.49
CA LEU A 69 -7.95 22.05 4.76
C LEU A 69 -8.04 23.26 5.69
N GLU A 70 -8.69 23.06 6.83
CA GLU A 70 -8.68 23.99 7.95
C GLU A 70 -8.00 23.32 9.15
N VAL A 71 -7.01 24.01 9.71
CA VAL A 71 -6.23 23.51 10.83
C VAL A 71 -6.40 24.43 12.02
N ARG A 72 -6.74 23.85 13.16
CA ARG A 72 -6.80 24.56 14.44
C ARG A 72 -5.84 23.88 15.40
N GLU A 73 -4.77 24.59 15.71
CA GLU A 73 -3.87 24.21 16.78
C GLU A 73 -4.42 24.78 18.10
N ARG A 74 -4.77 23.91 19.07
CA ARG A 74 -5.05 24.37 20.43
C ARG A 74 -3.74 24.38 21.20
N SER A 75 -3.30 25.57 21.62
CA SER A 75 -2.03 25.74 22.30
C SER A 75 -1.95 25.00 23.65
N HIS A 76 -0.71 24.58 23.93
CA HIS A 76 -0.12 24.08 25.17
C HIS A 76 -0.58 22.73 25.76
N GLN A 77 -1.82 22.28 25.56
CA GLN A 77 -2.33 20.98 26.07
C GLN A 77 -3.46 20.36 25.21
N GLY A 78 -3.77 20.94 24.03
CA GLY A 78 -4.91 20.50 23.22
C GLY A 78 -4.50 19.62 22.05
N ALA A 79 -5.32 18.61 21.75
CA ALA A 79 -5.22 17.87 20.49
C ALA A 79 -5.35 18.84 19.30
N ALA A 80 -4.49 18.67 18.30
CA ALA A 80 -4.65 19.32 17.01
C ALA A 80 -5.99 18.89 16.39
N HIS A 81 -6.69 19.84 15.77
CA HIS A 81 -7.96 19.61 15.11
C HIS A 81 -7.82 19.96 13.63
N CYS A 82 -8.14 18.99 12.79
CA CYS A 82 -8.13 19.08 11.34
C CYS A 82 -9.58 18.97 10.86
N ILE A 83 -10.00 19.89 9.98
CA ILE A 83 -11.26 19.80 9.24
C ILE A 83 -10.88 19.80 7.77
N ALA A 84 -11.27 18.76 7.04
CA ALA A 84 -10.80 18.57 5.67
C ALA A 84 -11.89 18.03 4.73
N GLU A 85 -11.72 18.33 3.45
CA GLU A 85 -12.41 17.68 2.34
C GLU A 85 -11.34 17.10 1.43
N PHE A 86 -11.50 15.83 1.05
CA PHE A 86 -10.52 15.10 0.24
C PHE A 86 -11.11 14.75 -1.13
N GLU A 87 -10.25 14.63 -2.13
CA GLU A 87 -10.62 14.16 -3.46
C GLU A 87 -11.36 12.82 -3.41
N GLY A 88 -12.50 12.71 -4.09
CA GLY A 88 -13.35 11.52 -4.05
C GLY A 88 -14.08 11.30 -2.72
N GLY A 89 -13.94 12.19 -1.74
CA GLY A 89 -14.75 12.20 -0.52
C GLY A 89 -16.13 12.81 -0.79
N HIS A 90 -17.12 12.44 0.02
CA HIS A 90 -18.50 12.92 -0.14
C HIS A 90 -18.94 13.91 0.95
N ARG A 91 -18.06 14.20 1.92
CA ARG A 91 -18.37 15.10 3.04
C ARG A 91 -17.11 15.76 3.61
N THR A 92 -17.31 16.90 4.26
CA THR A 92 -16.34 17.46 5.20
C THR A 92 -16.19 16.51 6.39
N VAL A 93 -14.95 16.23 6.78
CA VAL A 93 -14.60 15.35 7.90
C VAL A 93 -13.72 16.07 8.90
N GLU A 94 -13.72 15.57 10.13
CA GLU A 94 -12.89 16.10 11.19
C GLU A 94 -11.95 15.02 11.71
N GLY A 95 -10.74 15.41 12.09
CA GLY A 95 -9.80 14.53 12.76
C GLY A 95 -9.15 15.25 13.93
N ARG A 96 -8.88 14.50 15.00
CA ARG A 96 -8.20 14.99 16.20
C ARG A 96 -7.02 14.11 16.54
N GLY A 97 -5.92 14.70 16.99
CA GLY A 97 -4.75 13.94 17.43
C GLY A 97 -3.68 14.81 18.06
N ASP A 98 -2.64 14.19 18.60
CA ASP A 98 -1.58 14.88 19.34
C ASP A 98 -0.71 15.76 18.45
N SER A 99 -0.83 15.61 17.13
CA SER A 99 -0.23 16.50 16.15
C SER A 99 -1.16 16.70 14.97
N LEU A 100 -0.89 17.77 14.20
CA LEU A 100 -1.60 18.02 12.94
C LEU A 100 -1.55 16.81 12.01
N ARG A 101 -0.41 16.14 11.93
CA ARG A 101 -0.24 14.96 11.07
C ARG A 101 -1.24 13.87 11.45
N ILE A 102 -1.31 13.51 12.74
CA ILE A 102 -2.26 12.50 13.22
C ILE A 102 -3.71 12.93 12.98
N ALA A 103 -4.03 14.20 13.24
CA ALA A 103 -5.37 14.74 12.99
C ALA A 103 -5.76 14.66 11.50
N LEU A 104 -4.85 15.01 10.58
CA LEU A 104 -5.04 14.91 9.13
C LEU A 104 -5.28 13.46 8.69
N LEU A 105 -4.45 12.53 9.14
CA LEU A 105 -4.53 11.13 8.75
C LEU A 105 -5.82 10.47 9.24
N ARG A 106 -6.24 10.76 10.48
CA ARG A 106 -7.52 10.28 11.02
C ARG A 106 -8.71 10.84 10.25
N ALA A 107 -8.70 12.15 9.94
CA ALA A 107 -9.74 12.75 9.09
C ALA A 107 -9.80 12.04 7.73
N PHE A 108 -8.65 11.75 7.13
CA PHE A 108 -8.58 11.07 5.84
C PHE A 108 -9.17 9.66 5.88
N VAL A 109 -8.83 8.85 6.89
CA VAL A 109 -9.43 7.52 7.08
C VAL A 109 -10.94 7.62 7.29
N GLU A 110 -11.39 8.58 8.11
CA GLU A 110 -12.82 8.81 8.35
C GLU A 110 -13.57 9.17 7.05
N SER A 111 -12.93 9.92 6.15
CA SER A 111 -13.53 10.29 4.86
C SER A 111 -13.87 9.09 3.96
N ARG A 112 -13.21 7.94 4.17
CA ARG A 112 -13.41 6.71 3.39
C ARG A 112 -14.28 5.69 4.11
N TYR A 113 -14.07 5.53 5.41
CA TYR A 113 -14.65 4.42 6.17
C TYR A 113 -15.66 4.86 7.24
N GLY A 114 -15.80 6.16 7.49
CA GLY A 114 -16.58 6.69 8.60
C GLY A 114 -15.86 6.51 9.94
N GLU A 115 -16.62 6.46 11.03
CA GLU A 115 -16.08 6.56 12.39
C GLU A 115 -15.35 5.31 12.88
N THR A 116 -15.59 4.16 12.24
CA THR A 116 -15.05 2.86 12.67
C THR A 116 -14.48 2.06 11.51
N VAL A 117 -13.38 1.37 11.77
CA VAL A 117 -12.72 0.45 10.84
C VAL A 117 -12.56 -0.93 11.48
N ALA A 118 -12.35 -1.95 10.66
CA ALA A 118 -12.00 -3.30 11.14
C ALA A 118 -10.59 -3.35 11.73
N ASP A 119 -10.21 -4.49 12.32
CA ASP A 119 -8.85 -4.70 12.81
C ASP A 119 -7.83 -4.78 11.66
N VAL A 120 -6.56 -4.53 11.97
CA VAL A 120 -5.47 -4.64 11.00
C VAL A 120 -5.30 -6.10 10.61
N LEU A 121 -5.35 -6.36 9.31
CA LEU A 121 -5.05 -7.67 8.74
C LEU A 121 -3.54 -7.72 8.45
N HIS A 122 -2.80 -8.49 9.24
CA HIS A 122 -1.33 -8.59 9.20
C HIS A 122 -0.86 -9.58 8.13
N GLU A 123 -1.38 -9.44 6.92
CA GLU A 123 -1.04 -10.27 5.76
C GLU A 123 -0.78 -9.38 4.54
N ALA A 124 -0.05 -9.89 3.55
CA ALA A 124 0.17 -9.17 2.31
C ALA A 124 -1.14 -9.04 1.53
N GLN A 125 -1.41 -7.87 0.95
CA GLN A 125 -2.69 -7.56 0.31
C GLN A 125 -2.51 -6.86 -1.02
N ALA A 126 -3.29 -7.26 -2.02
CA ALA A 126 -3.52 -6.51 -3.25
C ALA A 126 -4.78 -5.67 -3.11
N LEU A 127 -4.72 -4.41 -3.53
CA LEU A 127 -5.80 -3.44 -3.48
C LEU A 127 -6.39 -3.18 -4.86
N SER A 128 -7.71 -3.38 -4.97
CA SER A 128 -8.52 -3.04 -6.14
C SER A 128 -9.60 -2.06 -5.73
N GLY A 129 -9.26 -0.77 -5.75
CA GLY A 129 -10.12 0.27 -5.19
C GLY A 129 -10.26 0.09 -3.68
N GLU A 130 -11.50 -0.01 -3.21
CA GLU A 130 -11.82 -0.24 -1.80
C GLU A 130 -11.58 -1.69 -1.34
N ARG A 131 -11.46 -2.65 -2.27
CA ARG A 131 -11.31 -4.07 -1.93
C ARG A 131 -9.84 -4.43 -1.68
N ALA A 132 -9.60 -5.14 -0.59
CA ALA A 132 -8.33 -5.80 -0.31
C ALA A 132 -8.50 -7.32 -0.49
N GLN A 133 -7.55 -7.96 -1.14
CA GLN A 133 -7.47 -9.41 -1.26
C GLN A 133 -6.10 -9.88 -0.76
N PRO A 134 -6.03 -10.97 0.00
CA PRO A 134 -4.75 -11.50 0.45
C PRO A 134 -3.94 -11.97 -0.77
N ILE A 135 -2.67 -11.58 -0.83
CA ILE A 135 -1.72 -12.12 -1.79
C ILE A 135 -1.28 -13.46 -1.23
N GLY A 136 -1.91 -14.54 -1.69
CA GLY A 136 -1.42 -15.88 -1.39
C GLY A 136 -0.06 -16.14 -2.05
N GLU A 137 0.69 -17.14 -1.58
CA GLU A 137 1.94 -17.62 -2.20
C GLU A 137 1.80 -18.02 -3.69
N ARG A 138 0.59 -17.99 -4.25
CA ARG A 138 0.27 -18.38 -5.62
C ARG A 138 0.48 -17.27 -6.67
N GLU A 139 0.54 -16.00 -6.28
CA GLU A 139 0.73 -14.87 -7.22
C GLU A 139 2.18 -14.38 -7.33
N ILE A 140 3.08 -14.87 -6.48
CA ILE A 140 4.54 -14.74 -6.69
C ILE A 140 5.02 -15.68 -7.82
N SER A 141 4.10 -16.48 -8.39
CA SER A 141 4.32 -17.39 -9.51
C SER A 141 3.52 -16.94 -10.76
N GLY A 142 4.00 -15.89 -11.43
CA GLY A 142 3.54 -15.50 -12.77
C GLY A 142 2.58 -14.32 -12.75
N GLU A 143 3.06 -13.11 -12.99
CA GLU A 143 2.90 -12.45 -14.30
C GLU A 143 4.16 -11.70 -14.75
N GLN A 144 5.33 -12.35 -14.68
CA GLN A 144 6.53 -12.01 -15.47
C GLN A 144 7.55 -13.16 -15.47
N ALA A 145 7.09 -14.40 -15.64
CA ALA A 145 7.93 -15.58 -15.77
C ALA A 145 7.49 -16.53 -16.90
N ALA A 146 6.70 -16.04 -17.86
CA ALA A 146 6.20 -16.83 -19.00
C ALA A 146 6.85 -16.48 -20.35
N THR A 147 8.06 -15.91 -20.35
CA THR A 147 8.88 -15.76 -21.57
C THR A 147 10.34 -16.20 -21.41
N ALA A 148 10.70 -16.85 -20.30
CA ALA A 148 12.06 -17.36 -20.06
C ALA A 148 12.14 -18.85 -19.71
N ALA A 149 11.13 -19.65 -20.09
CA ALA A 149 11.15 -21.11 -19.97
C ALA A 149 10.93 -21.77 -21.33
N SER A 150 11.78 -21.45 -22.30
CA SER A 150 11.97 -22.26 -23.52
C SER A 150 13.42 -22.71 -23.63
N PHE A 151 13.97 -23.30 -22.56
CA PHE A 151 15.18 -24.11 -22.63
C PHE A 151 15.05 -25.27 -21.64
N GLY A 152 14.67 -26.42 -22.19
CA GLY A 152 14.49 -27.67 -21.47
C GLY A 152 14.13 -28.79 -22.41
N ASP A 153 14.83 -28.90 -23.55
CA ASP A 153 14.82 -30.12 -24.34
C ASP A 153 15.68 -31.14 -23.58
N VAL A 154 15.03 -32.11 -22.95
CA VAL A 154 15.65 -33.18 -22.17
C VAL A 154 16.20 -34.20 -23.16
N PRO A 155 17.52 -34.52 -23.18
CA PRO A 155 18.04 -35.53 -24.08
C PRO A 155 17.49 -36.91 -23.68
N ASN A 156 16.74 -37.53 -24.59
CA ASN A 156 16.28 -38.92 -24.49
C ASN A 156 17.48 -39.88 -24.62
N PRO A 157 17.77 -40.76 -23.64
CA PRO A 157 19.00 -41.56 -23.64
C PRO A 157 18.98 -42.84 -24.48
N ASP A 158 18.01 -43.06 -25.38
CA ASP A 158 17.92 -44.29 -26.19
C ASP A 158 17.64 -44.05 -27.70
N GLY A 159 18.44 -43.16 -28.33
CA GLY A 159 18.40 -42.93 -29.78
C GLY A 159 19.68 -43.41 -30.49
N GLN A 160 19.55 -44.42 -31.35
CA GLN A 160 20.58 -45.03 -32.20
C GLN A 160 21.70 -44.10 -32.70
N ILE A 161 22.94 -44.54 -32.49
CA ILE A 161 24.15 -43.98 -33.14
C ILE A 161 24.02 -44.21 -34.65
N GLY A 162 23.72 -43.14 -35.39
CA GLY A 162 23.68 -43.11 -36.85
C GLY A 162 24.95 -42.48 -37.41
N ASP A 163 25.60 -43.25 -38.29
CA ASP A 163 26.78 -42.99 -39.13
C ASP A 163 27.15 -41.51 -39.43
N ILE A 164 28.31 -41.08 -38.93
CA ILE A 164 28.99 -39.88 -39.43
C ILE A 164 29.98 -40.33 -40.50
N GLN A 165 29.59 -40.31 -41.77
CA GLN A 165 30.55 -40.34 -42.87
C GLN A 165 31.20 -38.96 -43.00
N SER A 166 32.48 -38.89 -42.69
CA SER A 166 33.34 -37.75 -43.06
C SER A 166 33.72 -37.85 -44.54
N ALA A 167 33.64 -36.74 -45.28
CA ALA A 167 34.36 -36.56 -46.54
C ALA A 167 35.36 -35.40 -46.38
N PRO A 168 36.64 -35.58 -46.73
CA PRO A 168 37.64 -34.54 -46.59
C PRO A 168 37.64 -33.60 -47.80
N ARG A 169 37.88 -32.31 -47.57
CA ARG A 169 38.72 -31.45 -48.40
C ARG A 169 39.12 -30.20 -47.63
#